data_AF-A0A0G1LIQ3-F1
#
_entry.id   AF-A0A0G1LIQ3-F1
#
_cell.length_a   1.000
_cell.length_b   1.000
_cell.length_c   1.000
_cell.angle_alpha   90.00
_cell.angle_beta   90.00
_cell.angle_gamma   90.00
#
_symmetry.space_group_name_H-M   'P 1'
#
loop_
_entity.id
_entity.type
_entity.pdbx_description
1 polymer ?
#
loop_
_entity_poly.entity_id
_entity_poly.type
_entity_poly.pdbx_seq_one_letter_code
_entity_poly.pdbx_strand_id
1 'polypeptide(L)'
;MRTPTNFSELVDIFVDLMRTAVPVIAGLALLVFLWGLVRFLFRVGGDEKAVEDGKNLMKWGLIALFVMVSFLAILALVYRDLGFNEPFGGTYLPE
;
A
#
# COMPACT_ATOMS: atom_id res chain seq x y z
N MET A 1 -24.84 -6.04 -19.00
CA MET A 1 -24.59 -4.59 -18.93
C MET A 1 -25.95 -3.91 -18.81
N ARG A 2 -26.33 -3.45 -17.61
CA ARG A 2 -27.55 -2.63 -17.43
C ARG A 2 -27.23 -1.21 -17.91
N THR A 3 -28.04 -0.66 -18.79
CA THR A 3 -27.96 0.76 -19.18
C THR A 3 -28.52 1.60 -18.03
N PRO A 4 -27.78 2.62 -17.55
CA PRO A 4 -28.22 3.46 -16.45
C PRO A 4 -29.45 4.26 -16.88
N THR A 5 -30.54 4.11 -16.14
CA THR A 5 -31.84 4.75 -16.37
C THR A 5 -32.07 5.96 -15.49
N ASN A 6 -31.25 6.15 -14.44
CA ASN A 6 -31.35 7.27 -13.50
C ASN A 6 -29.95 7.75 -13.06
N PHE A 7 -29.89 8.99 -12.54
CA PHE A 7 -28.64 9.60 -12.05
C PHE A 7 -27.96 8.75 -10.95
N SER A 8 -28.75 8.08 -10.11
CA SER A 8 -28.21 7.19 -9.06
C SER A 8 -27.36 6.04 -9.64
N GLU A 9 -27.77 5.45 -10.76
CA GLU A 9 -27.04 4.34 -11.38
C GLU A 9 -25.73 4.81 -12.03
N LEU A 10 -25.68 6.05 -12.53
CA LEU A 10 -24.42 6.64 -13.03
C LEU A 10 -23.41 6.88 -11.91
N VAL A 11 -23.90 7.34 -10.75
CA VAL A 11 -23.07 7.53 -9.56
C VAL A 11 -22.57 6.19 -9.04
N ASP A 12 -23.41 5.17 -9.00
CA ASP A 12 -23.01 3.83 -8.53
C ASP A 12 -21.91 3.21 -9.39
N ILE A 13 -21.97 3.34 -10.72
CA ILE A 13 -20.89 2.88 -11.62
C ILE A 13 -19.57 3.60 -11.33
N PHE A 14 -19.63 4.91 -11.08
CA PHE A 14 -18.44 5.69 -10.76
C PHE A 14 -17.85 5.31 -9.39
N VAL A 15 -18.70 5.07 -8.39
CA VAL A 15 -18.30 4.59 -7.07
C VAL A 15 -17.66 3.21 -7.16
N ASP A 16 -18.22 2.27 -7.92
CA ASP A 16 -17.64 0.93 -8.13
C ASP A 16 -16.28 0.99 -8.83
N LEU A 17 -16.12 1.90 -9.80
CA LEU A 17 -14.84 2.12 -10.46
C LEU A 17 -13.79 2.63 -9.48
N MET A 18 -14.14 3.58 -8.62
CA MET A 18 -13.25 4.09 -7.56
C MET A 18 -12.92 3.01 -6.52
N ARG A 19 -13.91 2.21 -6.12
CA ARG A 19 -13.72 1.08 -5.21
C ARG A 19 -12.68 0.07 -5.72
N THR A 20 -12.59 -0.10 -7.04
CA THR A 20 -11.60 -0.99 -7.68
C THR A 20 -10.27 -0.27 -7.95
N ALA A 21 -10.30 0.99 -8.36
CA ALA A 21 -9.10 1.75 -8.73
C ALA A 21 -8.18 2.00 -7.52
N VAL A 22 -8.74 2.28 -6.35
CA VAL A 22 -7.98 2.55 -5.11
C VAL A 22 -7.06 1.38 -4.71
N PRO A 23 -7.53 0.12 -4.58
CA PRO A 23 -6.66 -1.03 -4.30
C PRO A 23 -5.55 -1.23 -5.33
N VAL A 24 -5.85 -1.00 -6.61
CA VAL A 24 -4.89 -1.18 -7.70
C VAL A 24 -3.75 -0.17 -7.59
N ILE A 25 -4.07 1.10 -7.32
CA ILE A 25 -3.06 2.15 -7.14
C ILE A 25 -2.25 1.91 -5.86
N ALA A 26 -2.89 1.47 -4.78
CA ALA A 26 -2.21 1.10 -3.54
C ALA A 26 -1.21 -0.06 -3.76
N GLY A 27 -1.60 -1.09 -4.52
CA GLY A 27 -0.73 -2.20 -4.89
C GLY A 27 0.47 -1.75 -5.74
N LEU A 28 0.27 -0.84 -6.69
CA LEU A 28 1.37 -0.25 -7.48
C LEU A 28 2.31 0.59 -6.61
N ALA A 29 1.78 1.37 -5.66
CA ALA A 29 2.59 2.14 -4.72
C ALA A 29 3.47 1.23 -3.85
N LEU A 30 2.94 0.10 -3.37
CA LEU A 30 3.71 -0.91 -2.63
C LEU A 30 4.82 -1.53 -3.49
N LEU A 31 4.56 -1.84 -4.76
CA LEU A 31 5.58 -2.38 -5.66
C LEU A 31 6.75 -1.40 -5.89
N VAL A 32 6.45 -0.13 -6.10
CA VAL A 32 7.48 0.93 -6.23
C VAL A 32 8.27 1.09 -4.92
N PHE A 33 7.59 1.03 -3.79
CA PHE A 33 8.22 1.07 -2.47
C PHE A 33 9.19 -0.11 -2.25
N LEU A 34 8.76 -1.34 -2.55
CA LEU A 34 9.59 -2.54 -2.45
C LEU A 34 10.80 -2.48 -3.39
N TRP A 35 10.62 -1.97 -4.60
CA TRP A 35 11.74 -1.78 -5.53
C TRP A 35 12.78 -0.77 -5.01
N GLY A 36 12.33 0.31 -4.38
CA GLY A 36 13.19 1.27 -3.68
C GLY A 36 13.98 0.65 -2.53
N LEU A 37 13.34 -0.23 -1.75
CA LEU A 37 13.96 -0.93 -0.63
C LEU A 37 15.03 -1.93 -1.07
N VAL A 38 14.77 -2.70 -2.13
CA VAL A 38 15.74 -3.67 -2.68
C VAL A 38 17.00 -2.96 -3.17
N ARG A 39 16.83 -1.86 -3.93
CA ARG A 39 17.97 -1.05 -4.41
C ARG A 39 18.78 -0.45 -3.25
N PHE A 40 18.14 -0.15 -2.13
CA PHE A 40 18.82 0.32 -0.93
C PHE A 40 19.69 -0.78 -0.30
N LEU A 41 19.16 -2.00 -0.14
CA LEU A 41 19.88 -3.12 0.46
C LEU A 41 21.12 -3.54 -0.34
N PHE A 42 21.05 -3.53 -1.68
CA PHE A 42 22.17 -3.92 -2.53
C PHE A 42 23.38 -2.97 -2.46
N ARG A 43 23.21 -1.72 -2.00
CA ARG A 43 24.33 -0.76 -1.88
C ARG A 43 25.21 -0.96 -0.63
N VAL A 44 24.84 -1.86 0.28
CA VAL A 44 25.39 -1.90 1.64
C VAL A 44 26.51 -2.95 1.85
N GLY A 45 26.63 -3.98 1.02
CA GLY A 45 27.45 -5.18 1.33
C GLY A 45 28.98 -5.08 1.15
N GLY A 46 29.60 -3.91 1.20
CA GLY A 46 30.91 -3.65 0.59
C GLY A 46 32.21 -3.82 1.40
N ASP A 47 32.40 -3.11 2.52
CA ASP A 47 33.75 -3.04 3.15
C ASP A 47 33.73 -2.38 4.55
N GLU A 48 34.87 -2.33 5.25
CA GLU A 48 35.16 -1.86 6.64
C GLU A 48 34.49 -0.53 7.11
N LYS A 49 33.96 0.25 6.16
CA LYS A 49 32.90 1.26 6.39
C LYS A 49 31.61 0.70 7.00
N ALA A 50 31.47 -0.63 7.07
CA ALA A 50 30.30 -1.39 7.51
C ALA A 50 29.78 -1.03 8.90
N VAL A 51 30.60 -0.47 9.80
CA VAL A 51 30.13 0.00 11.11
C VAL A 51 29.43 1.36 11.00
N GLU A 52 29.97 2.27 10.18
CA GLU A 52 29.38 3.57 9.92
C GLU A 52 28.16 3.45 8.98
N ASP A 53 28.26 2.57 7.99
CA ASP A 53 27.17 2.14 7.13
C ASP A 53 26.14 1.31 7.88
N GLY A 54 26.52 0.54 8.90
CA GLY A 54 25.60 -0.17 9.80
C GLY A 54 24.74 0.81 10.62
N LYS A 55 25.33 1.93 11.08
CA LYS A 55 24.59 3.02 11.73
C LYS A 55 23.67 3.74 10.76
N ASN A 56 24.09 3.93 9.51
CA ASN A 56 23.19 4.45 8.48
C ASN A 56 22.10 3.44 8.13
N LEU A 57 22.38 2.14 8.11
CA LEU A 57 21.43 1.07 7.88
C LEU A 57 20.37 1.00 8.99
N MET A 58 20.72 1.21 10.27
CA MET A 58 19.71 1.32 11.32
C MET A 58 18.76 2.50 11.09
N LYS A 59 19.28 3.67 10.66
CA LYS A 59 18.45 4.83 10.34
C LYS A 59 17.56 4.57 9.13
N TRP A 60 18.13 4.04 8.05
CA TRP A 60 17.39 3.73 6.83
C TRP A 60 16.39 2.59 7.02
N GLY A 61 16.72 1.58 7.83
CA GLY A 61 15.81 0.52 8.23
C GLY A 61 14.63 1.05 9.05
N LEU A 62 14.89 1.98 9.98
CA LEU A 62 13.83 2.67 10.73
C LEU A 62 12.94 3.51 9.81
N ILE A 63 13.52 4.24 8.86
CA ILE A 63 12.77 5.02 7.87
C ILE A 63 11.93 4.10 6.99
N ALA A 64 12.48 2.98 6.52
CA ALA A 64 11.76 1.99 5.73
C ALA A 64 10.61 1.36 6.52
N LEU A 65 10.84 0.99 7.78
CA LEU A 65 9.81 0.48 8.69
C LEU A 65 8.70 1.52 8.89
N PHE A 66 9.08 2.77 9.16
CA PHE A 66 8.15 3.87 9.36
C PHE A 66 7.28 4.11 8.13
N VAL A 67 7.88 4.11 6.94
CA VAL A 67 7.14 4.28 5.69
C VAL A 67 6.21 3.10 5.45
N MET A 68 6.68 1.85 5.61
CA MET A 68 5.84 0.65 5.42
C MET A 68 4.62 0.65 6.36
N VAL A 69 4.82 0.91 7.66
CA VAL A 69 3.73 0.98 8.64
C VAL A 69 2.79 2.16 8.36
N SER A 70 3.34 3.32 7.95
CA SER A 70 2.53 4.48 7.58
C SER A 70 1.61 4.17 6.41
N PHE A 71 2.09 3.46 5.38
CA PHE A 71 1.24 3.05 4.27
C PHE A 71 0.14 2.09 4.70
N LEU A 72 0.41 1.10 5.55
CA LEU A 72 -0.61 0.19 6.07
C LEU A 72 -1.68 0.92 6.91
N ALA A 73 -1.26 1.87 7.75
CA ALA A 73 -2.16 2.68 8.55
C ALA A 73 -3.02 3.61 7.69
N ILE A 74 -2.43 4.28 6.70
CA ILE A 74 -3.15 5.18 5.79
C ILE A 74 -4.16 4.39 4.95
N LEU A 75 -3.77 3.23 4.41
CA LEU A 75 -4.70 2.38 3.67
C LEU A 75 -5.84 1.87 4.57
N ALA A 76 -5.54 1.43 5.80
CA ALA A 76 -6.53 1.05 6.81
C ALA A 76 -7.59 2.14 7.06
N LEU A 77 -7.12 3.38 7.24
CA LEU A 77 -8.00 4.54 7.45
C LEU A 77 -8.82 4.87 6.22
N VAL A 78 -8.18 4.94 5.05
CA VAL A 78 -8.84 5.28 3.79
C VAL A 78 -9.94 4.26 3.46
N TYR A 79 -9.71 2.98 3.65
CA TYR A 79 -10.74 1.97 3.36
C TYR A 79 -11.89 2.01 4.34
N ARG A 80 -11.61 2.23 5.63
CA ARG A 80 -12.66 2.44 6.64
C ARG A 80 -13.51 3.66 6.29
N ASP A 81 -12.89 4.77 5.90
CA ASP A 81 -13.58 6.02 5.57
C ASP A 81 -14.36 5.92 4.24
N LEU A 82 -13.90 5.07 3.31
CA LEU A 82 -14.61 4.73 2.08
C LEU A 82 -15.69 3.64 2.26
N GLY A 83 -15.93 3.18 3.49
CA GLY A 83 -17.00 2.23 3.81
C GLY A 83 -16.69 0.77 3.43
N PHE A 84 -15.42 0.39 3.37
CA PHE A 84 -15.01 -1.01 3.32
C PHE A 84 -14.86 -1.53 4.75
N ASN A 85 -15.79 -2.38 5.18
CA ASN A 85 -15.79 -2.94 6.54
C ASN A 85 -14.90 -4.18 6.69
N GLU A 86 -14.25 -4.62 5.61
CA GLU A 86 -13.41 -5.82 5.65
C GLU A 86 -11.96 -5.46 5.98
N PRO A 87 -11.36 -6.10 7.00
CA PRO A 87 -9.96 -5.88 7.32
C PRO A 87 -9.08 -6.35 6.16
N PHE A 88 -8.06 -5.56 5.85
CA PHE A 88 -7.04 -5.92 4.88
C PHE A 88 -6.39 -7.25 5.26
N GLY A 89 -6.61 -8.28 4.43
CA GLY A 89 -6.14 -9.64 4.67
C GLY A 89 -7.21 -10.61 5.19
N GLY A 90 -8.48 -10.20 5.25
CA GLY A 90 -9.59 -11.08 5.60
C GLY A 90 -9.63 -12.35 4.75
N THR A 91 -9.60 -13.50 5.41
CA THR A 91 -9.83 -14.79 4.77
C THR A 91 -11.31 -14.92 4.47
N TYR A 92 -11.67 -14.99 3.19
CA TYR A 92 -12.97 -15.45 2.72
C TYR A 92 -13.11 -16.94 3.04
N LEU A 93 -13.24 -17.29 4.32
CA LEU A 93 -13.75 -18.60 4.71
C LEU A 93 -15.27 -18.45 4.77
N PRO A 94 -16.00 -19.04 3.81
CA PRO A 94 -17.43 -19.21 3.96
C PRO A 94 -17.68 -20.19 5.11
N GLU A 95 -18.45 -19.74 6.11
CA GLU A 95 -19.11 -20.62 7.08
C GLU A 95 -20.26 -21.38 6.38
#